data_AF-A0ABD1JM56-F1
#
_entry.id   AF-A0ABD1JM56-F1
#
_cell.length_a   1.000
_cell.length_b   1.000
_cell.length_c   1.000
_cell.angle_alpha   90.00
_cell.angle_beta   90.00
_cell.angle_gamma   90.00
#
_symmetry.space_group_name_H-M   'P 1'
#
loop_
_entity.id
_entity.type
_entity.pdbx_description
1 polymer ?
#
loop_
_entity_poly.entity_id
_entity_poly.type
_entity_poly.pdbx_seq_one_letter_code
_entity_poly.pdbx_strand_id
1 'polypeptide(L)'
;MTLLIASYPRLCNELNKGEEGLPAAASNVLTMTCGSFDRLLFSSFQSRVVTHSPAASIAQEPGGGEEGGRGWGVSFQWHIPLTLAVGNSTHLSPEAIIWVSNKTETHKVGPMDDETWLLGNINQMGYFRVNYDLHNWRLLIEQLMNNHAIISIGNRAGLIDDVFNLARAGFLPQNVPLQIIGYLPQEKEFLPWHAASRALYQLDKLLDRTEDYSLFSDYVLKQVAPKYHKLGWPTTSPDGSFMQAAYQAEELQREVIMLACSFGNKHCHRQAVSLISDWISSNKNRIPPNVRDIVYCTGVSLMDEDVWEFIWMKFHSSTAISEKKVLLEALTCSDNSFLLNRQGPHLLKSPL
;
A
#
# COMPACT_ATOMS: atom_id res chain seq x y z
N MET A 1 -1.80 -6.04 -16.12
CA MET A 1 -0.67 -6.86 -15.62
C MET A 1 -1.07 -8.30 -15.31
N THR A 2 -2.26 -8.57 -14.75
CA THR A 2 -2.79 -9.93 -14.48
C THR A 2 -2.92 -10.81 -15.73
N LEU A 3 -3.23 -10.22 -16.89
CA LEU A 3 -3.34 -10.94 -18.18
C LEU A 3 -1.99 -11.35 -18.79
N LEU A 4 -0.88 -10.68 -18.44
CA LEU A 4 0.48 -11.05 -18.88
C LEU A 4 1.07 -12.19 -18.04
N ILE A 5 0.63 -12.31 -16.79
CA ILE A 5 1.06 -13.36 -15.85
C ILE A 5 0.40 -14.72 -16.18
N ALA A 6 -0.81 -14.73 -16.75
CA ALA A 6 -1.50 -15.97 -17.10
C ALA A 6 -0.96 -16.65 -18.39
N SER A 7 -0.29 -15.90 -19.27
CA SER A 7 0.25 -16.38 -20.55
C SER A 7 1.73 -16.78 -20.50
N TYR A 8 2.49 -16.27 -19.53
CA TYR A 8 3.91 -16.60 -19.34
C TYR A 8 4.20 -18.09 -19.00
N PRO A 9 3.41 -18.76 -18.13
CA PRO A 9 3.60 -20.18 -17.82
C PRO A 9 3.37 -21.08 -19.03
N ARG A 10 2.48 -20.67 -19.96
CA ARG A 10 2.27 -21.40 -21.23
C ARG A 10 3.49 -21.27 -22.15
N LEU A 11 4.10 -20.08 -22.23
CA LEU A 11 5.31 -19.86 -23.04
C LEU A 11 6.52 -20.66 -22.52
N CYS A 12 6.76 -20.69 -21.20
CA CYS A 12 7.86 -21.48 -20.62
C CYS A 12 7.63 -22.99 -20.78
N ASN A 13 6.38 -23.47 -20.71
CA ASN A 13 6.05 -24.88 -20.95
C ASN A 13 6.20 -25.32 -22.42
N GLU A 14 5.98 -24.42 -23.39
CA GLU A 14 6.22 -24.73 -24.80
C GLU A 14 7.71 -24.68 -25.17
N LEU A 15 8.50 -23.80 -24.56
CA LEU A 15 9.96 -23.76 -24.74
C LEU A 15 10.68 -24.97 -24.10
N ASN A 16 10.20 -25.48 -22.97
CA ASN A 16 10.70 -26.73 -22.36
C ASN A 16 10.39 -27.99 -23.18
N LYS A 17 9.51 -27.89 -24.20
CA LYS A 17 9.21 -29.00 -25.12
C LYS A 17 10.17 -29.07 -26.32
N GLY A 18 11.18 -28.20 -26.38
CA GLY A 18 12.23 -28.26 -27.39
C GLY A 18 11.71 -27.94 -28.78
N GLU A 19 11.49 -26.66 -29.07
CA GLU A 19 11.47 -26.21 -30.47
C GLU A 19 12.91 -26.08 -30.97
N GLU A 20 13.32 -27.02 -31.81
CA GLU A 20 14.53 -26.93 -32.64
C GLU A 20 14.41 -25.71 -33.57
N GLY A 21 15.03 -24.58 -33.19
CA GLY A 21 15.05 -23.40 -34.06
C GLY A 21 15.53 -22.08 -33.44
N LEU A 22 15.64 -21.96 -32.12
CA LEU A 22 16.14 -20.73 -31.51
C LEU A 22 17.69 -20.64 -31.52
N PRO A 23 18.28 -19.51 -31.95
CA PRO A 23 19.73 -19.30 -31.82
C PRO A 23 20.15 -19.42 -30.35
N ALA A 24 21.30 -20.07 -30.09
CA ALA A 24 21.77 -20.41 -28.74
C ALA A 24 21.79 -19.23 -27.74
N ALA A 25 22.01 -18.01 -28.23
CA ALA A 25 21.95 -16.79 -27.41
C ALA A 25 20.53 -16.46 -26.94
N ALA A 26 19.50 -16.67 -27.77
CA ALA A 26 18.10 -16.48 -27.40
C ALA A 26 17.62 -17.56 -26.43
N SER A 27 18.06 -18.81 -26.62
CA SER A 27 17.79 -19.92 -25.70
C SER A 27 18.36 -19.66 -24.30
N ASN A 28 19.61 -19.19 -24.19
CA ASN A 28 20.24 -18.89 -22.89
C ASN A 28 19.55 -17.72 -22.15
N VAL A 29 19.17 -16.66 -22.87
CA VAL A 29 18.44 -15.53 -22.28
C VAL A 29 17.04 -15.96 -21.81
N LEU A 30 16.32 -16.75 -22.61
CA LEU A 30 14.98 -17.25 -22.27
C LEU A 30 15.02 -18.23 -21.08
N THR A 31 16.03 -19.11 -21.01
CA THR A 31 16.19 -20.07 -19.91
C THR A 31 16.53 -19.36 -18.58
N MET A 32 17.39 -18.32 -18.61
CA MET A 32 17.66 -17.47 -17.44
C MET A 32 16.39 -16.72 -16.97
N THR A 33 15.55 -16.27 -17.90
CA THR A 33 14.29 -15.58 -17.55
C THR A 33 13.23 -16.52 -16.97
N CYS A 34 13.00 -17.73 -17.51
CA CYS A 34 12.04 -18.68 -16.95
C CYS A 34 12.49 -19.20 -15.56
N GLY A 35 13.76 -19.53 -15.38
CA GLY A 35 14.28 -20.00 -14.08
C GLY A 35 14.24 -18.92 -12.99
N SER A 36 14.39 -17.65 -13.36
CA SER A 36 14.21 -16.52 -12.43
C SER A 36 12.73 -16.30 -12.10
N PHE A 37 11.82 -16.45 -13.08
CA PHE A 37 10.39 -16.28 -12.89
C PHE A 37 9.78 -17.37 -11.97
N ASP A 38 10.19 -18.63 -12.13
CA ASP A 38 9.76 -19.71 -11.24
C ASP A 38 10.17 -19.43 -9.79
N ARG A 39 11.38 -18.91 -9.54
CA ARG A 39 11.83 -18.57 -8.18
C ARG A 39 11.10 -17.35 -7.59
N LEU A 40 10.63 -16.41 -8.42
CA LEU A 40 9.83 -15.27 -7.97
C LEU A 40 8.41 -15.68 -7.54
N LEU A 41 7.88 -16.80 -8.08
CA LEU A 41 6.56 -17.31 -7.71
C LEU A 41 6.52 -17.96 -6.31
N PHE A 42 7.65 -18.42 -5.78
CA PHE A 42 7.70 -19.24 -4.55
C PHE A 42 8.36 -18.59 -3.33
N SER A 43 8.90 -17.37 -3.44
CA SER A 43 9.61 -16.74 -2.31
C SER A 43 9.70 -15.21 -2.44
N SER A 44 9.45 -14.49 -1.33
CA SER A 44 9.75 -13.07 -1.20
C SER A 44 11.23 -12.86 -0.87
N PHE A 45 11.78 -11.73 -1.32
CA PHE A 45 13.21 -11.45 -1.23
C PHE A 45 13.51 -9.95 -1.08
N GLN A 46 14.62 -9.61 -0.44
CA GLN A 46 15.09 -8.22 -0.29
C GLN A 46 16.54 -8.04 -0.78
N SER A 47 16.78 -6.91 -1.43
CA SER A 47 18.11 -6.40 -1.77
C SER A 47 18.53 -5.39 -0.71
N ARG A 48 19.54 -5.71 0.09
CA ARG A 48 20.18 -4.74 0.99
C ARG A 48 21.21 -3.95 0.20
N VAL A 49 21.11 -2.63 0.24
CA VAL A 49 21.99 -1.69 -0.44
C VAL A 49 22.69 -0.85 0.62
N VAL A 50 23.98 -1.10 0.80
CA VAL A 50 24.82 -0.31 1.70
C VAL A 50 25.71 0.59 0.86
N THR A 51 25.54 1.90 1.02
CA THR A 51 26.32 2.90 0.31
C THR A 51 27.61 3.18 1.06
N HIS A 52 28.74 3.07 0.37
CA HIS A 52 30.07 3.50 0.81
C HIS A 52 30.70 4.25 -0.36
N SER A 53 30.63 5.59 -0.36
CA SER A 53 31.12 6.40 -1.50
C SER A 53 32.51 5.94 -1.99
N PRO A 54 32.72 5.64 -3.30
CA PRO A 54 31.82 5.78 -4.46
C PRO A 54 31.15 4.46 -4.92
N ALA A 55 30.94 3.51 -4.00
CA ALA A 55 30.43 2.18 -4.27
C ALA A 55 29.15 1.87 -3.46
N ALA A 56 28.32 0.99 -4.00
CA ALA A 56 27.22 0.38 -3.27
C ALA A 56 27.51 -1.12 -3.16
N SER A 57 27.50 -1.62 -1.93
CA SER A 57 27.50 -3.05 -1.66
C SER A 57 26.04 -3.51 -1.65
N ILE A 58 25.70 -4.40 -2.58
CA ILE A 58 24.37 -4.96 -2.73
C ILE A 58 24.43 -6.40 -2.24
N ALA A 59 23.60 -6.73 -1.26
CA ALA A 59 23.47 -8.07 -0.72
C ALA A 59 22.06 -8.62 -0.93
N GLN A 60 21.99 -9.90 -1.26
CA GLN A 60 20.77 -10.64 -1.45
C GLN A 60 20.41 -11.39 -0.17
N GLU A 61 19.23 -11.11 0.41
CA GLU A 61 18.72 -11.80 1.60
C GLU A 61 17.28 -12.34 1.37
N PRO A 62 16.97 -13.60 1.76
CA PRO A 62 15.60 -14.13 1.73
C PRO A 62 14.65 -13.27 2.57
N GLY A 63 13.43 -13.02 2.08
CA GLY A 63 12.46 -12.11 2.72
C GLY A 63 11.62 -12.74 3.85
N GLY A 64 12.06 -13.86 4.44
CA GLY A 64 11.34 -14.57 5.51
C GLY A 64 11.89 -14.24 6.90
N GLY A 65 11.00 -13.90 7.84
CA GLY A 65 11.33 -13.77 9.26
C GLY A 65 11.32 -15.12 9.99
N GLU A 66 12.27 -15.26 10.91
CA GLU A 66 12.55 -16.37 11.84
C GLU A 66 12.98 -17.75 11.27
N GLU A 67 14.20 -18.12 11.66
CA GLU A 67 14.75 -19.48 11.70
C GLU A 67 13.96 -20.35 12.69
N GLY A 68 12.78 -20.81 12.28
CA GLY A 68 11.87 -21.55 13.15
C GLY A 68 11.16 -22.71 12.47
N GLY A 69 11.83 -23.47 11.60
CA GLY A 69 11.20 -24.64 10.99
C GLY A 69 12.06 -25.41 9.97
N ARG A 70 12.57 -26.56 10.41
CA ARG A 70 13.06 -27.71 9.61
C ARG A 70 13.65 -27.40 8.22
N GLY A 71 14.97 -27.26 8.22
CA GLY A 71 15.90 -27.78 7.21
C GLY A 71 15.36 -28.11 5.82
N TRP A 72 15.21 -27.07 4.99
CA TRP A 72 15.50 -27.17 3.57
C TRP A 72 16.59 -26.13 3.28
N GLY A 73 17.85 -26.60 3.25
CA GLY A 73 19.03 -25.79 2.94
C GLY A 73 19.09 -25.40 1.47
N VAL A 74 18.06 -24.71 0.97
CA VAL A 74 18.04 -24.16 -0.38
C VAL A 74 18.48 -22.71 -0.27
N SER A 75 19.73 -22.42 -0.64
CA SER A 75 20.18 -21.05 -0.86
C SER A 75 19.49 -20.53 -2.12
N PHE A 76 18.43 -19.75 -1.96
CA PHE A 76 17.83 -19.05 -3.07
C PHE A 76 18.75 -17.88 -3.46
N GLN A 77 19.25 -17.94 -4.69
CA GLN A 77 20.06 -16.91 -5.31
C GLN A 77 19.38 -16.57 -6.63
N TRP A 78 19.18 -15.28 -6.87
CA TRP A 78 18.47 -14.77 -8.04
C TRP A 78 19.43 -13.97 -8.91
N HIS A 79 19.18 -13.97 -10.22
CA HIS A 79 19.79 -13.01 -11.14
C HIS A 79 18.86 -11.81 -11.23
N ILE A 80 19.24 -10.71 -10.58
CA ILE A 80 18.37 -9.55 -10.39
C ILE A 80 18.85 -8.41 -11.28
N PRO A 81 18.04 -7.96 -12.26
CA PRO A 81 18.30 -6.70 -12.96
C PRO A 81 17.90 -5.54 -12.04
N LEU A 82 18.85 -5.05 -11.25
CA LEU A 82 18.64 -3.92 -10.36
C LEU A 82 18.76 -2.62 -11.15
N THR A 83 17.66 -1.90 -11.29
CA THR A 83 17.66 -0.51 -11.75
C THR A 83 18.09 0.41 -10.61
N LEU A 84 18.99 1.34 -10.90
CA LEU A 84 19.53 2.31 -9.95
C LEU A 84 19.50 3.72 -10.56
N ALA A 85 19.26 4.71 -9.73
CA ALA A 85 19.50 6.11 -10.05
C ALA A 85 20.07 6.82 -8.83
N VAL A 86 20.86 7.85 -9.09
CA VAL A 86 21.50 8.70 -8.09
C VAL A 86 20.85 10.08 -8.17
N GLY A 87 20.44 10.62 -7.03
CA GLY A 87 19.72 11.87 -6.97
C GLY A 87 20.18 12.78 -5.85
N ASN A 88 19.78 14.04 -5.95
CA ASN A 88 19.97 15.07 -4.94
C ASN A 88 18.75 16.01 -4.92
N SER A 89 18.87 17.14 -4.22
CA SER A 89 17.80 18.12 -4.01
C SER A 89 17.16 18.69 -5.28
N THR A 90 17.82 18.62 -6.44
CA THR A 90 17.34 19.23 -7.69
C THR A 90 17.27 18.28 -8.88
N HIS A 91 18.00 17.17 -8.87
CA HIS A 91 18.19 16.32 -10.04
C HIS A 91 18.15 14.83 -9.68
N LEU A 92 17.66 14.03 -10.63
CA LEU A 92 17.74 12.57 -10.62
C LEU A 92 18.47 12.11 -11.89
N SER A 93 19.52 11.30 -11.72
CA SER A 93 20.28 10.76 -12.85
C SER A 93 19.42 9.84 -13.74
N PRO A 94 19.82 9.63 -15.01
CA PRO A 94 19.30 8.54 -15.81
C PRO A 94 19.44 7.20 -15.07
N GLU A 95 18.51 6.29 -15.34
CA GLU A 95 18.55 4.94 -14.77
C GLU A 95 19.74 4.15 -15.34
N ALA A 96 20.41 3.41 -14.45
CA ALA A 96 21.42 2.41 -14.78
C ALA A 96 20.90 1.02 -14.38
N ILE A 97 21.29 -0.01 -15.12
CA ILE A 97 20.94 -1.40 -14.81
C ILE A 97 22.20 -2.15 -14.39
N ILE A 98 22.14 -2.82 -13.25
CA ILE A 98 23.19 -3.70 -12.74
C ILE A 98 22.60 -5.09 -12.55
N TRP A 99 23.30 -6.11 -13.05
CA TRP A 99 22.92 -7.50 -12.83
C TRP A 99 23.58 -8.02 -11.56
N VAL A 100 22.78 -8.20 -10.51
CA VAL A 100 23.25 -8.78 -9.25
C VAL A 100 23.06 -10.28 -9.32
N SER A 101 24.16 -11.04 -9.29
CA SER A 101 24.12 -12.50 -9.42
C SER A 101 24.58 -13.22 -8.17
N ASN A 102 25.48 -12.63 -7.39
CA ASN A 102 26.02 -13.19 -6.15
C ASN A 102 25.27 -12.73 -4.91
N LYS A 103 25.42 -13.49 -3.81
CA LYS A 103 24.85 -13.14 -2.50
C LYS A 103 25.29 -11.76 -2.02
N THR A 104 26.52 -11.35 -2.34
CA THR A 104 27.03 -10.01 -2.04
C THR A 104 27.94 -9.58 -3.17
N GLU A 105 27.69 -8.40 -3.72
CA GLU A 105 28.50 -7.79 -4.77
C GLU A 105 28.71 -6.32 -4.47
N THR A 106 29.84 -5.77 -4.91
CA THR A 106 30.10 -4.33 -4.81
C THR A 106 30.20 -3.74 -6.20
N HIS A 107 29.40 -2.71 -6.44
CA HIS A 107 29.29 -2.06 -7.74
C HIS A 107 29.61 -0.58 -7.60
N LYS A 108 30.27 -0.01 -8.61
CA LYS A 108 30.49 1.44 -8.69
C LYS A 108 29.21 2.09 -9.19
N VAL A 109 28.67 3.02 -8.42
CA VAL A 109 27.36 3.68 -8.69
C VAL A 109 27.51 5.11 -9.22
N GLY A 110 28.74 5.62 -9.26
CA GLY A 110 29.06 6.98 -9.68
C GLY A 110 29.61 7.82 -8.52
N PRO A 111 29.89 9.11 -8.77
CA PRO A 111 30.26 10.03 -7.70
C PRO A 111 29.08 10.19 -6.74
N MET A 112 29.35 9.95 -5.45
CA MET A 112 28.40 10.19 -4.36
C MET A 112 29.06 11.12 -3.35
N ASP A 113 28.38 12.21 -3.02
CA ASP A 113 28.71 13.08 -1.90
C ASP A 113 27.72 12.87 -0.74
N ASP A 114 27.89 13.63 0.34
CA ASP A 114 27.07 13.50 1.56
C ASP A 114 25.60 13.94 1.38
N GLU A 115 25.25 14.58 0.26
CA GLU A 115 23.89 15.04 -0.07
C GLU A 115 23.22 14.17 -1.15
N THR A 116 23.96 13.19 -1.67
CA THR A 116 23.54 12.36 -2.78
C THR A 116 22.92 11.06 -2.28
N TRP A 117 21.65 10.85 -2.62
CA TRP A 117 20.95 9.60 -2.32
C TRP A 117 20.95 8.64 -3.52
N LEU A 118 20.99 7.35 -3.21
CA LEU A 118 20.80 6.25 -4.15
C LEU A 118 19.36 5.74 -4.06
N LEU A 119 18.73 5.55 -5.21
CA LEU A 119 17.42 4.97 -5.35
C LEU A 119 17.51 3.71 -6.22
N GLY A 120 17.12 2.58 -5.65
CA GLY A 120 17.00 1.32 -6.36
C GLY A 120 15.57 0.99 -6.74
N ASN A 121 15.43 0.09 -7.70
CA ASN A 121 14.15 -0.36 -8.24
C ASN A 121 13.32 0.80 -8.79
N ILE A 122 13.85 1.48 -9.80
CA ILE A 122 13.20 2.62 -10.47
C ILE A 122 11.81 2.20 -10.97
N ASN A 123 10.81 3.01 -10.62
CA ASN A 123 9.38 2.78 -10.81
C ASN A 123 8.81 1.47 -10.25
N GLN A 124 9.53 0.80 -9.35
CA GLN A 124 9.11 -0.48 -8.75
C GLN A 124 8.84 -1.58 -9.78
N MET A 125 9.66 -1.62 -10.84
CA MET A 125 9.52 -2.58 -11.93
C MET A 125 10.03 -3.98 -11.57
N GLY A 126 10.96 -4.06 -10.62
CA GLY A 126 11.51 -5.30 -10.09
C GLY A 126 10.67 -5.87 -8.94
N TYR A 127 10.54 -7.19 -8.88
CA TYR A 127 9.83 -7.89 -7.80
C TYR A 127 10.78 -8.22 -6.64
N PHE A 128 11.23 -7.18 -5.95
CA PHE A 128 12.08 -7.25 -4.76
C PHE A 128 11.98 -5.93 -3.98
N ARG A 129 12.26 -6.00 -2.68
CA ARG A 129 12.35 -4.81 -1.82
C ARG A 129 13.77 -4.26 -1.80
N VAL A 130 13.93 -2.96 -1.63
CA VAL A 130 15.25 -2.32 -1.49
C VAL A 130 15.41 -1.81 -0.06
N ASN A 131 16.37 -2.36 0.67
CA ASN A 131 16.72 -1.91 2.01
C ASN A 131 18.01 -1.10 1.98
N TYR A 132 17.92 0.21 2.15
CA TYR A 132 19.09 1.08 2.21
C TYR A 132 19.72 1.08 3.62
N ASP A 133 20.96 1.53 3.72
CA ASP A 133 21.50 1.92 5.04
C ASP A 133 20.74 3.14 5.62
N LEU A 134 20.93 3.40 6.92
CA LEU A 134 20.22 4.47 7.62
C LEU A 134 20.56 5.87 7.09
N HIS A 135 21.76 6.07 6.54
CA HIS A 135 22.17 7.36 6.00
C HIS A 135 21.40 7.65 4.71
N ASN A 136 21.34 6.69 3.79
CA ASN A 136 20.60 6.84 2.56
C ASN A 136 19.08 6.90 2.80
N TRP A 137 18.53 6.14 3.76
CA TRP A 137 17.13 6.30 4.18
C TRP A 137 16.84 7.72 4.66
N ARG A 138 17.74 8.31 5.46
CA ARG A 138 17.62 9.69 5.92
C ARG A 138 17.62 10.68 4.75
N LEU A 139 18.55 10.54 3.80
CA LEU A 139 18.61 11.42 2.62
C LEU A 139 17.34 11.31 1.75
N LEU A 140 16.80 10.10 1.58
CA LEU A 140 15.53 9.89 0.87
C LEU A 140 14.35 10.55 1.61
N ILE A 141 14.29 10.45 2.94
CA ILE A 141 13.27 11.12 3.76
C ILE A 141 13.38 12.64 3.62
N GLU A 142 14.60 13.19 3.71
CA GLU A 142 14.86 14.63 3.52
C GLU A 142 14.44 15.08 2.10
N GLN A 143 14.74 14.28 1.08
CA GLN A 143 14.28 14.55 -0.29
C GLN A 143 12.75 14.58 -0.40
N LEU A 144 12.04 13.62 0.21
CA LEU A 144 10.57 13.59 0.22
C LEU A 144 9.98 14.81 0.95
N MET A 145 10.59 15.25 2.05
CA MET A 145 10.13 16.41 2.81
C MET A 145 10.39 17.75 2.10
N ASN A 146 11.51 17.85 1.36
CA ASN A 146 11.90 19.09 0.68
C ASN A 146 11.27 19.22 -0.70
N ASN A 147 11.35 18.16 -1.51
CA ASN A 147 10.78 18.12 -2.85
C ASN A 147 10.51 16.67 -3.31
N HIS A 148 9.38 16.11 -2.86
CA HIS A 148 8.97 14.76 -3.24
C HIS A 148 8.80 14.57 -4.75
N ALA A 149 8.57 15.62 -5.54
CA ALA A 149 8.28 15.51 -6.98
C ALA A 149 9.48 15.05 -7.82
N ILE A 150 10.71 15.12 -7.29
CA ILE A 150 11.91 14.60 -7.95
C ILE A 150 11.89 13.07 -8.03
N ILE A 151 11.38 12.41 -6.99
CA ILE A 151 11.19 10.96 -6.97
C ILE A 151 9.86 10.64 -7.64
N SER A 152 9.85 9.70 -8.59
CA SER A 152 8.63 9.34 -9.32
C SER A 152 7.52 8.83 -8.40
N ILE A 153 6.26 8.95 -8.83
CA ILE A 153 5.08 8.49 -8.07
C ILE A 153 5.22 7.02 -7.66
N GLY A 154 5.66 6.17 -8.59
CA GLY A 154 5.87 4.74 -8.34
C GLY A 154 6.95 4.49 -7.30
N ASN A 155 8.08 5.21 -7.37
CA ASN A 155 9.12 5.08 -6.36
C ASN A 155 8.70 5.61 -4.99
N ARG A 156 7.92 6.69 -4.90
CA ARG A 156 7.41 7.17 -3.61
C ARG A 156 6.49 6.16 -2.92
N ALA A 157 5.59 5.55 -3.69
CA ALA A 157 4.74 4.47 -3.19
C ALA A 157 5.57 3.24 -2.76
N GLY A 158 6.57 2.87 -3.57
CA GLY A 158 7.51 1.79 -3.28
C GLY A 158 8.33 2.01 -2.01
N LEU A 159 8.88 3.21 -1.82
CA LEU A 159 9.64 3.57 -0.62
C LEU A 159 8.80 3.45 0.65
N ILE A 160 7.54 3.90 0.61
CA ILE A 160 6.60 3.72 1.72
C ILE A 160 6.35 2.22 1.97
N ASP A 161 5.99 1.46 0.94
CA ASP A 161 5.71 0.03 1.11
C ASP A 161 6.94 -0.72 1.65
N ASP A 162 8.13 -0.48 1.08
CA ASP A 162 9.38 -1.10 1.52
C ASP A 162 9.70 -0.76 2.96
N VAL A 163 9.72 0.51 3.36
CA VAL A 163 10.16 0.88 4.71
C VAL A 163 9.29 0.25 5.80
N PHE A 164 7.96 0.22 5.63
CA PHE A 164 7.06 -0.41 6.60
C PHE A 164 7.21 -1.93 6.64
N ASN A 165 7.37 -2.58 5.48
CA ASN A 165 7.55 -4.02 5.42
C ASN A 165 8.92 -4.45 5.99
N LEU A 166 9.97 -3.69 5.71
CA LEU A 166 11.33 -3.92 6.23
C LEU A 166 11.38 -3.72 7.74
N ALA A 167 10.76 -2.67 8.27
CA ALA A 167 10.68 -2.46 9.71
C ALA A 167 9.86 -3.56 10.40
N ARG A 168 8.73 -3.98 9.81
CA ARG A 168 7.92 -5.10 10.31
C ARG A 168 8.70 -6.41 10.36
N ALA A 169 9.59 -6.64 9.39
CA ALA A 169 10.46 -7.81 9.35
C ALA A 169 11.72 -7.69 10.24
N GLY A 170 11.89 -6.58 10.97
CA GLY A 170 13.02 -6.35 11.87
C GLY A 170 14.32 -5.87 11.19
N PHE A 171 14.28 -5.57 9.88
CA PHE A 171 15.44 -5.10 9.13
C PHE A 171 15.69 -3.59 9.27
N LEU A 172 14.70 -2.84 9.75
CA LEU A 172 14.79 -1.40 10.01
C LEU A 172 14.21 -1.02 11.37
N PRO A 173 14.78 -0.01 12.05
CA PRO A 173 14.17 0.59 13.23
C PRO A 173 12.77 1.16 12.95
N GLN A 174 11.84 0.98 13.88
CA GLN A 174 10.43 1.38 13.73
C GLN A 174 10.21 2.90 13.59
N ASN A 175 11.19 3.73 13.98
CA ASN A 175 11.10 5.18 13.80
C ASN A 175 11.30 5.61 12.33
N VAL A 176 11.98 4.82 11.49
CA VAL A 176 12.24 5.19 10.08
C VAL A 176 10.95 5.24 9.24
N PRO A 177 10.04 4.23 9.29
CA PRO A 177 8.74 4.32 8.63
C PRO A 177 7.88 5.50 9.13
N LEU A 178 7.92 5.80 10.43
CA LEU A 178 7.17 6.94 10.97
C LEU A 178 7.75 8.25 10.43
N GLN A 179 9.07 8.41 10.36
CA GLN A 179 9.69 9.57 9.72
C GLN A 179 9.32 9.69 8.24
N ILE A 180 9.25 8.57 7.49
CA ILE A 180 8.89 8.63 6.08
C ILE A 180 7.51 9.25 5.90
N ILE A 181 6.50 8.89 6.68
CA ILE A 181 5.13 9.40 6.48
C ILE A 181 4.96 10.88 6.86
N GLY A 182 5.97 11.49 7.48
CA GLY A 182 5.99 12.92 7.79
C GLY A 182 5.86 13.84 6.57
N TYR A 183 6.16 13.37 5.35
CA TYR A 183 5.97 14.16 4.13
C TYR A 183 4.55 14.12 3.55
N LEU A 184 3.69 13.18 4.00
CA LEU A 184 2.34 12.99 3.44
C LEU A 184 1.50 14.27 3.32
N PRO A 185 1.56 15.26 4.23
CA PRO A 185 0.89 16.55 4.04
C PRO A 185 1.13 17.24 2.70
N GLN A 186 2.29 16.98 2.07
CA GLN A 186 2.69 17.56 0.78
C GLN A 186 2.28 16.68 -0.41
N GLU A 187 1.98 15.39 -0.19
CA GLU A 187 1.73 14.43 -1.25
C GLU A 187 0.43 14.69 -2.01
N LYS A 188 0.54 14.64 -3.34
CA LYS A 188 -0.52 14.99 -4.27
C LYS A 188 -1.21 13.79 -4.88
N GLU A 189 -0.50 12.68 -5.02
CA GLU A 189 -0.85 11.57 -5.88
C GLU A 189 -1.45 10.39 -5.12
N PHE A 190 -2.33 9.63 -5.76
CA PHE A 190 -3.05 8.52 -5.15
C PHE A 190 -2.12 7.38 -4.66
N LEU A 191 -1.17 6.92 -5.49
CA LEU A 191 -0.42 5.70 -5.17
C LEU A 191 0.37 5.78 -3.85
N PRO A 192 1.11 6.86 -3.52
CA PRO A 192 1.82 6.94 -2.25
C PRO A 192 0.87 7.05 -1.05
N TRP A 193 -0.27 7.74 -1.19
CA TRP A 193 -1.32 7.74 -0.18
C TRP A 193 -1.87 6.33 0.06
N HIS A 194 -2.17 5.59 -1.01
CA HIS A 194 -2.66 4.22 -0.89
C HIS A 194 -1.65 3.28 -0.21
N ALA A 195 -0.36 3.40 -0.55
CA ALA A 195 0.70 2.63 0.12
C ALA A 195 0.78 2.96 1.62
N ALA A 196 0.71 4.25 1.98
CA ALA A 196 0.71 4.68 3.37
C ALA A 196 -0.51 4.17 4.13
N SER A 197 -1.71 4.34 3.58
CA SER A 197 -2.96 3.90 4.21
C SER A 197 -2.95 2.41 4.53
N ARG A 198 -2.49 1.56 3.60
CA ARG A 198 -2.38 0.11 3.82
C ARG A 198 -1.48 -0.24 5.01
N ALA A 199 -0.35 0.47 5.17
CA ALA A 199 0.54 0.28 6.30
C ALA A 199 -0.08 0.81 7.60
N LEU A 200 -0.70 1.98 7.55
CA LEU A 200 -1.34 2.62 8.71
C LEU A 200 -2.50 1.80 9.26
N TYR A 201 -3.37 1.23 8.41
CA TYR A 201 -4.46 0.36 8.88
C TYR A 201 -3.95 -0.95 9.53
N GLN A 202 -2.77 -1.43 9.15
CA GLN A 202 -2.17 -2.57 9.84
C GLN A 202 -1.68 -2.16 11.23
N LEU A 203 -1.02 -1.02 11.34
CA LEU A 203 -0.57 -0.48 12.63
C LEU A 203 -1.74 -0.11 13.54
N ASP A 204 -2.81 0.47 13.00
CA ASP A 204 -4.04 0.77 13.72
C ASP A 204 -4.59 -0.48 14.43
N LYS A 205 -4.70 -1.61 13.72
CA LYS A 205 -5.14 -2.88 14.30
C LYS A 205 -4.16 -3.46 15.33
N LEU A 206 -2.87 -3.27 15.14
CA LEU A 206 -1.85 -3.79 16.06
C LEU A 206 -1.75 -2.97 17.35
N LEU A 207 -1.99 -1.67 17.24
CA LEU A 207 -1.94 -0.72 18.34
C LEU A 207 -3.31 -0.52 18.99
N ASP A 208 -4.38 -1.07 18.43
CA ASP A 208 -5.71 -1.03 19.04
C ASP A 208 -5.63 -1.54 20.50
N ARG A 209 -6.29 -0.83 21.41
CA ARG A 209 -6.31 -1.10 22.87
C ARG A 209 -4.96 -1.05 23.58
N THR A 210 -3.92 -0.52 22.95
CA THR A 210 -2.66 -0.17 23.63
C THR A 210 -2.74 1.21 24.27
N GLU A 211 -1.93 1.45 25.30
CA GLU A 211 -1.87 2.76 25.99
C GLU A 211 -1.44 3.89 25.05
N ASP A 212 -0.57 3.58 24.07
CA ASP A 212 0.01 4.53 23.13
C ASP A 212 -0.85 4.78 21.88
N TYR A 213 -2.02 4.12 21.75
CA TYR A 213 -2.88 4.25 20.57
C TYR A 213 -3.27 5.70 20.28
N SER A 214 -3.58 6.47 21.33
CA SER A 214 -3.96 7.88 21.20
C SER A 214 -2.85 8.73 20.58
N LEU A 215 -1.60 8.51 21.00
CA LEU A 215 -0.43 9.21 20.45
C LEU A 215 -0.21 8.86 18.98
N PHE A 216 -0.34 7.58 18.63
CA PHE A 216 -0.23 7.12 17.25
C PHE A 216 -1.34 7.74 16.37
N SER A 217 -2.57 7.70 16.85
CA SER A 217 -3.72 8.25 16.13
C SER A 217 -3.59 9.77 15.90
N ASP A 218 -3.19 10.53 16.92
CA ASP A 218 -2.91 11.96 16.79
C ASP A 218 -1.79 12.25 15.79
N TYR A 219 -0.74 11.42 15.78
CA TYR A 219 0.36 11.54 14.84
C TYR A 219 -0.10 11.32 13.39
N VAL A 220 -0.93 10.30 13.14
CA VAL A 220 -1.49 10.01 11.82
C VAL A 220 -2.42 11.14 11.38
N LEU A 221 -3.34 11.58 12.25
CA LEU A 221 -4.26 12.68 11.96
C LEU A 221 -3.53 13.97 11.59
N LYS A 222 -2.40 14.27 12.23
CA LYS A 222 -1.57 15.44 11.87
C LYS A 222 -1.11 15.39 10.41
N GLN A 223 -0.83 14.19 9.88
CA GLN A 223 -0.37 14.04 8.49
C GLN A 223 -1.52 14.07 7.49
N VAL A 224 -2.68 13.53 7.88
CA VAL A 224 -3.87 13.39 7.01
C VAL A 224 -4.66 14.71 6.91
N ALA A 225 -4.74 15.48 7.99
CA ALA A 225 -5.62 16.65 8.10
C ALA A 225 -5.46 17.69 6.98
N PRO A 226 -4.23 18.10 6.57
CA PRO A 226 -4.07 19.11 5.52
C PRO A 226 -4.69 18.67 4.19
N LYS A 227 -4.48 17.40 3.82
CA LYS A 227 -5.02 16.84 2.57
C LYS A 227 -6.54 16.64 2.68
N TYR A 228 -7.02 16.16 3.82
CA TYR A 228 -8.44 15.97 4.10
C TYR A 228 -9.24 17.25 3.94
N HIS A 229 -8.79 18.34 4.58
CA HIS A 229 -9.47 19.63 4.49
C HIS A 229 -9.44 20.23 3.07
N LYS A 230 -8.39 19.94 2.30
CA LYS A 230 -8.29 20.41 0.92
C LYS A 230 -9.21 19.67 -0.05
N LEU A 231 -9.36 18.35 0.11
CA LEU A 231 -10.20 17.54 -0.78
C LEU A 231 -11.69 17.61 -0.43
N GLY A 232 -12.03 17.69 0.86
CA GLY A 232 -13.41 17.69 1.32
C GLY A 232 -14.16 16.40 0.96
N TRP A 233 -15.49 16.41 1.16
CA TRP A 233 -16.37 15.30 0.81
C TRP A 233 -16.94 15.45 -0.61
N PRO A 234 -17.21 14.33 -1.31
CA PRO A 234 -17.88 14.38 -2.60
C PRO A 234 -19.29 14.97 -2.45
N THR A 235 -19.63 15.92 -3.33
CA THR A 235 -20.96 16.52 -3.39
C THR A 235 -21.80 15.84 -4.46
N THR A 236 -23.00 15.41 -4.09
CA THR A 236 -24.02 14.99 -5.05
C THR A 236 -24.60 16.24 -5.73
N SER A 237 -24.62 16.29 -7.06
CA SER A 237 -25.28 17.40 -7.75
C SER A 237 -26.78 17.42 -7.45
N PRO A 238 -27.48 18.57 -7.58
CA PRO A 238 -28.93 18.66 -7.34
C PRO A 238 -29.75 17.70 -8.21
N ASP A 239 -29.23 17.35 -9.39
CA ASP A 239 -29.78 16.41 -10.36
C ASP A 239 -29.40 14.93 -10.09
N GLY A 240 -28.60 14.65 -9.06
CA GLY A 240 -28.18 13.30 -8.69
C GLY A 240 -27.06 12.72 -9.56
N SER A 241 -26.45 13.54 -10.42
CA SER A 241 -25.25 13.20 -11.18
C SER A 241 -23.99 13.41 -10.33
N PHE A 242 -22.97 12.57 -10.53
CA PHE A 242 -21.67 12.77 -9.90
C PHE A 242 -20.80 13.59 -10.86
N MET A 243 -20.14 14.64 -10.34
CA MET A 243 -19.15 15.37 -11.15
C MET A 243 -18.05 14.39 -11.53
N GLN A 244 -17.80 14.26 -12.84
CA GLN A 244 -16.81 13.35 -13.40
C GLN A 244 -15.39 13.84 -13.07
N ALA A 245 -14.88 13.50 -11.89
CA ALA A 245 -13.47 13.70 -11.58
C ALA A 245 -12.64 12.59 -12.26
N ALA A 246 -11.34 12.81 -12.42
CA ALA A 246 -10.45 11.73 -12.82
C ALA A 246 -10.47 10.65 -11.75
N TYR A 247 -10.61 9.37 -12.13
CA TYR A 247 -10.69 8.22 -11.21
C TYR A 247 -9.66 8.27 -10.07
N GLN A 248 -8.41 8.64 -10.37
CA GLN A 248 -7.34 8.76 -9.38
C GLN A 248 -7.61 9.84 -8.30
N ALA A 249 -8.28 10.93 -8.66
CA ALA A 249 -8.65 11.97 -7.70
C ALA A 249 -9.79 11.52 -6.78
N GLU A 250 -10.75 10.75 -7.30
CA GLU A 250 -11.84 10.15 -6.51
C GLU A 250 -11.30 9.13 -5.51
N GLU A 251 -10.40 8.25 -5.95
CA GLU A 251 -9.75 7.25 -5.10
C GLU A 251 -8.87 7.89 -4.01
N LEU A 252 -8.14 8.95 -4.37
CA LEU A 252 -7.37 9.72 -3.39
C LEU A 252 -8.27 10.40 -2.36
N GLN A 253 -9.38 11.03 -2.79
CA GLN A 253 -10.35 11.62 -1.87
C GLN A 253 -10.92 10.58 -0.92
N ARG A 254 -11.32 9.43 -1.45
CA ARG A 254 -11.83 8.31 -0.67
C ARG A 254 -10.81 7.84 0.37
N GLU A 255 -9.55 7.62 -0.01
CA GLU A 255 -8.50 7.19 0.91
C GLU A 255 -8.30 8.17 2.07
N VAL A 256 -8.18 9.44 1.75
CA VAL A 256 -7.93 10.48 2.75
C VAL A 256 -9.12 10.64 3.70
N ILE A 257 -10.35 10.50 3.20
CA ILE A 257 -11.56 10.48 4.05
C ILE A 257 -11.56 9.24 4.95
N MET A 258 -11.24 8.06 4.40
CA MET A 258 -11.22 6.82 5.16
C MET A 258 -10.22 6.90 6.31
N LEU A 259 -8.97 7.31 6.04
CA LEU A 259 -7.97 7.54 7.09
C LEU A 259 -8.45 8.54 8.14
N ALA A 260 -9.00 9.69 7.71
CA ALA A 260 -9.47 10.69 8.64
C ALA A 260 -10.57 10.13 9.57
N CYS A 261 -11.54 9.40 9.04
CA CYS A 261 -12.63 8.83 9.83
C CYS A 261 -12.15 7.68 10.73
N SER A 262 -11.32 6.76 10.23
CA SER A 262 -10.78 5.63 11.01
C SER A 262 -9.96 6.11 12.22
N PHE A 263 -9.16 7.15 12.05
CA PHE A 263 -8.32 7.70 13.12
C PHE A 263 -9.03 8.75 13.98
N GLY A 264 -10.36 8.89 13.91
CA GLY A 264 -11.10 9.72 14.87
C GLY A 264 -11.17 11.21 14.54
N ASN A 265 -11.01 11.62 13.28
CA ASN A 265 -11.16 13.02 12.91
C ASN A 265 -12.59 13.51 13.18
N LYS A 266 -12.72 14.45 14.11
CA LYS A 266 -14.01 15.00 14.57
C LYS A 266 -14.85 15.65 13.47
N HIS A 267 -14.22 16.21 12.42
CA HIS A 267 -14.97 16.74 11.28
C HIS A 267 -15.49 15.60 10.40
N CYS A 268 -14.67 14.59 10.15
CA CYS A 268 -15.06 13.39 9.39
C CYS A 268 -16.26 12.67 10.04
N HIS A 269 -16.18 12.44 11.35
CA HIS A 269 -17.26 11.84 12.13
C HIS A 269 -18.56 12.63 12.06
N ARG A 270 -18.50 13.96 12.26
CA ARG A 270 -19.70 14.82 12.15
C ARG A 270 -20.33 14.79 10.76
N GLN A 271 -19.52 14.76 9.71
CA GLN A 271 -20.01 14.68 8.33
C GLN A 271 -20.68 13.32 8.06
N ALA A 272 -20.06 12.21 8.47
CA ALA A 272 -20.64 10.88 8.35
C ALA A 272 -21.99 10.77 9.09
N VAL A 273 -22.04 11.25 10.34
CA VAL A 273 -23.26 11.29 11.15
C VAL A 273 -24.35 12.15 10.50
N SER A 274 -24.00 13.31 9.93
CA SER A 274 -24.96 14.15 9.19
C SER A 274 -25.54 13.40 7.99
N LEU A 275 -24.67 12.79 7.17
CA LEU A 275 -25.07 12.10 5.94
C LEU A 275 -25.97 10.89 6.21
N ILE A 276 -25.67 10.09 7.24
CA ILE A 276 -26.52 8.95 7.61
C ILE A 276 -27.85 9.41 8.23
N SER A 277 -27.84 10.47 9.02
CA SER A 277 -29.07 11.06 9.58
C SER A 277 -29.99 11.62 8.50
N ASP A 278 -29.43 12.26 7.47
CA ASP A 278 -30.18 12.74 6.30
C ASP A 278 -30.79 11.57 5.51
N TRP A 279 -30.07 10.45 5.41
CA TRP A 279 -30.61 9.25 4.77
C TRP A 279 -31.75 8.64 5.58
N ILE A 280 -31.59 8.51 6.90
CA ILE A 280 -32.62 7.97 7.80
C ILE A 280 -33.90 8.82 7.71
N SER A 281 -33.78 10.14 7.83
CA SER A 281 -34.93 11.06 7.84
C SER A 281 -35.66 11.15 6.50
N SER A 282 -34.92 11.18 5.37
CA SER A 282 -35.51 11.31 4.04
C SER A 282 -35.92 9.97 3.42
N ASN A 283 -35.47 8.85 4.00
CA ASN A 283 -35.53 7.50 3.42
C ASN A 283 -34.92 7.40 1.99
N LYS A 284 -34.17 8.41 1.54
CA LYS A 284 -33.53 8.49 0.23
C LYS A 284 -32.01 8.55 0.41
N ASN A 285 -31.32 7.52 -0.05
CA ASN A 285 -29.87 7.46 0.08
C ASN A 285 -29.20 8.42 -0.91
N ARG A 286 -28.71 9.55 -0.39
CA ARG A 286 -27.98 10.56 -1.17
C ARG A 286 -26.46 10.47 -0.96
N ILE A 287 -26.00 9.47 -0.22
CA ILE A 287 -24.58 9.28 0.07
C ILE A 287 -23.89 8.81 -1.22
N PRO A 288 -22.80 9.50 -1.64
CA PRO A 288 -22.05 9.11 -2.82
C PRO A 288 -21.52 7.67 -2.69
N PRO A 289 -21.69 6.82 -3.71
CA PRO A 289 -21.33 5.40 -3.64
C PRO A 289 -19.89 5.14 -3.19
N ASN A 290 -18.94 6.00 -3.58
CA ASN A 290 -17.52 5.86 -3.25
C ASN A 290 -17.19 6.03 -1.76
N VAL A 291 -18.07 6.62 -0.95
CA VAL A 291 -17.85 6.84 0.49
C VAL A 291 -18.91 6.19 1.38
N ARG A 292 -19.84 5.40 0.81
CA ARG A 292 -20.94 4.77 1.56
C ARG A 292 -20.46 3.87 2.67
N ASP A 293 -19.47 3.04 2.39
CA ASP A 293 -18.86 2.14 3.36
C ASP A 293 -18.30 2.91 4.57
N ILE A 294 -17.64 4.04 4.31
CA ILE A 294 -17.10 4.91 5.36
C ILE A 294 -18.24 5.51 6.19
N VAL A 295 -19.27 6.06 5.53
CA VAL A 295 -20.41 6.71 6.22
C VAL A 295 -21.20 5.70 7.05
N TYR A 296 -21.51 4.54 6.50
CA TYR A 296 -22.30 3.52 7.20
C TYR A 296 -21.54 2.98 8.40
N CYS A 297 -20.28 2.58 8.21
CA CYS A 297 -19.45 2.03 9.28
C CYS A 297 -19.25 3.07 10.41
N THR A 298 -18.93 4.32 10.04
CA THR A 298 -18.77 5.41 11.02
C THR A 298 -20.07 5.70 11.77
N GLY A 299 -21.22 5.70 11.07
CA GLY A 299 -22.52 5.90 11.69
C GLY A 299 -22.87 4.78 12.68
N VAL A 300 -22.67 3.51 12.29
CA VAL A 300 -22.91 2.34 13.15
C VAL A 300 -21.97 2.30 14.36
N SER A 301 -20.73 2.75 14.22
CA SER A 301 -19.76 2.82 15.33
C SER A 301 -20.11 3.93 16.33
N LEU A 302 -20.57 5.10 15.88
CA LEU A 302 -20.73 6.28 16.73
C LEU A 302 -22.15 6.54 17.25
N MET A 303 -23.17 5.98 16.59
CA MET A 303 -24.58 6.25 16.90
C MET A 303 -25.23 5.09 17.65
N ASP A 304 -26.50 5.24 17.97
CA ASP A 304 -27.28 4.29 18.78
C ASP A 304 -27.77 3.07 17.97
N GLU A 305 -28.44 2.15 18.69
CA GLU A 305 -28.99 0.91 18.13
C GLU A 305 -29.99 1.18 16.99
N ASP A 306 -30.68 2.32 16.98
CA ASP A 306 -31.63 2.68 15.93
C ASP A 306 -30.95 2.80 14.56
N VAL A 307 -29.73 3.33 14.51
CA VAL A 307 -28.93 3.40 13.27
C VAL A 307 -28.55 2.01 12.79
N TRP A 308 -28.14 1.13 13.70
CA TRP A 308 -27.84 -0.26 13.36
C TRP A 308 -29.06 -0.96 12.78
N GLU A 309 -30.24 -0.83 13.41
CA GLU A 309 -31.49 -1.43 12.95
C GLU A 309 -31.93 -0.90 11.59
N PHE A 310 -31.73 0.40 11.35
CA PHE A 310 -31.97 0.99 10.05
C PHE A 310 -31.08 0.36 8.96
N ILE A 311 -29.78 0.22 9.21
CA ILE A 311 -28.85 -0.43 8.27
C ILE A 311 -29.22 -1.90 8.06
N TRP A 312 -29.62 -2.62 9.11
CA TRP A 312 -30.08 -4.01 9.04
C TRP A 312 -31.33 -4.16 8.17
N MET A 313 -32.32 -3.29 8.36
CA MET A 313 -33.51 -3.22 7.51
C MET A 313 -33.13 -2.97 6.04
N LYS A 314 -32.20 -2.03 5.78
CA LYS A 314 -31.73 -1.72 4.43
C LYS A 314 -31.02 -2.89 3.79
N PHE A 315 -30.20 -3.62 4.54
CA PHE A 315 -29.53 -4.84 4.08
C PHE A 315 -30.55 -5.87 3.58
N HIS A 316 -31.60 -6.15 4.36
CA HIS A 316 -32.63 -7.10 3.97
C HIS A 316 -33.47 -6.65 2.76
N SER A 317 -33.78 -5.35 2.68
CA SER A 317 -34.59 -4.79 1.59
C SER A 317 -33.84 -4.63 0.26
N SER A 318 -32.50 -4.56 0.29
CA SER A 318 -31.69 -4.33 -0.90
C SER A 318 -31.59 -5.58 -1.78
N THR A 319 -31.72 -5.41 -3.09
CA THR A 319 -31.50 -6.48 -4.08
C THR A 319 -30.12 -6.42 -4.72
N ALA A 320 -29.43 -5.28 -4.63
CA ALA A 320 -28.11 -5.09 -5.20
C ALA A 320 -27.04 -5.75 -4.33
N ILE A 321 -26.32 -6.73 -4.89
CA ILE A 321 -25.28 -7.50 -4.18
C ILE A 321 -24.16 -6.58 -3.67
N SER A 322 -23.74 -5.60 -4.48
CA SER A 322 -22.70 -4.63 -4.09
C SER A 322 -23.11 -3.80 -2.88
N GLU A 323 -24.34 -3.29 -2.85
CA GLU A 323 -24.86 -2.52 -1.72
C GLU A 323 -25.06 -3.41 -0.48
N LYS A 324 -25.56 -4.64 -0.66
CA LYS A 324 -25.71 -5.62 0.43
C LYS A 324 -24.38 -5.90 1.12
N LYS A 325 -23.30 -6.09 0.36
CA LYS A 325 -21.97 -6.32 0.92
C LYS A 325 -21.54 -5.14 1.81
N VAL A 326 -21.68 -3.92 1.32
CA VAL A 326 -21.30 -2.70 2.05
C VAL A 326 -22.13 -2.52 3.33
N LEU A 327 -23.45 -2.75 3.25
CA LEU A 327 -24.33 -2.69 4.43
C LEU A 327 -23.95 -3.77 5.46
N LEU A 328 -23.65 -4.98 5.00
CA LEU A 328 -23.24 -6.09 5.86
C LEU A 328 -21.92 -5.79 6.57
N GLU A 329 -20.92 -5.28 5.86
CA GLU A 329 -19.63 -4.86 6.43
C GLU A 329 -19.84 -3.75 7.47
N ALA A 330 -20.70 -2.77 7.19
CA ALA A 330 -20.97 -1.67 8.13
C ALA A 330 -21.60 -2.13 9.45
N LEU A 331 -22.46 -3.16 9.44
CA LEU A 331 -23.06 -3.73 10.65
C LEU A 331 -22.00 -4.31 11.60
N THR A 332 -20.84 -4.71 11.08
CA THR A 332 -19.72 -5.22 11.88
C THR A 332 -18.92 -4.13 12.59
N CYS A 333 -19.18 -2.85 12.29
CA CYS A 333 -18.50 -1.71 12.90
C CYS A 333 -19.09 -1.27 14.25
N SER A 334 -20.11 -1.97 14.77
CA SER A 334 -20.73 -1.63 16.06
C SER A 334 -19.82 -2.03 17.22
N ASP A 335 -19.64 -1.14 18.19
CA ASP A 335 -18.94 -1.45 19.44
C ASP A 335 -19.81 -2.27 20.43
N ASN A 336 -21.10 -2.46 20.13
CA ASN A 336 -22.01 -3.22 20.98
C ASN A 336 -21.92 -4.72 20.68
N SER A 337 -21.31 -5.47 21.60
CA SER A 337 -21.14 -6.93 21.48
C SER A 337 -22.44 -7.71 21.28
N PHE A 338 -23.58 -7.22 21.79
CA PHE A 338 -24.87 -7.88 21.58
C PHE A 338 -25.31 -7.79 20.11
N LEU A 339 -25.16 -6.61 19.49
CA LEU A 339 -25.50 -6.38 18.08
C LEU A 339 -24.56 -7.15 17.14
N LEU A 340 -23.29 -7.30 17.50
CA LEU A 340 -22.34 -8.13 16.75
C LEU A 340 -22.74 -9.62 16.82
N ASN A 341 -23.05 -10.14 18.01
CA ASN A 341 -23.42 -11.55 18.18
C ASN A 341 -24.73 -11.93 17.46
N ARG A 342 -25.67 -10.98 17.33
CA ARG A 342 -26.93 -11.16 16.60
C ARG A 342 -26.72 -11.47 15.11
N GLN A 343 -25.63 -11.02 14.51
CA GLN A 343 -25.33 -11.22 13.09
C GLN A 343 -24.79 -12.63 12.78
N GLY A 344 -24.07 -13.24 13.73
CA GLY A 344 -23.34 -14.51 13.53
C GLY A 344 -24.17 -15.63 12.89
N PRO A 345 -25.39 -15.94 13.39
CA PRO A 345 -26.24 -16.97 12.81
C PRO A 345 -26.71 -16.69 11.38
N HIS A 346 -26.78 -15.42 10.96
CA HIS A 346 -27.18 -15.03 9.61
C HIS A 346 -26.02 -15.13 8.63
N LEU A 347 -24.81 -14.74 9.04
CA LEU A 347 -23.58 -14.91 8.25
C LEU A 347 -23.31 -16.39 7.92
N LEU A 348 -23.64 -17.31 8.83
CA LEU A 348 -23.48 -18.75 8.63
C LEU A 348 -24.56 -19.38 7.73
N LYS A 349 -25.68 -18.68 7.47
CA LYS A 349 -26.82 -19.19 6.70
C LYS A 349 -27.01 -18.53 5.34
N SER A 350 -26.38 -17.39 5.09
CA SER A 350 -26.42 -16.71 3.80
C SER A 350 -25.32 -17.27 2.88
N PRO A 351 -25.67 -17.95 1.76
CA PRO A 351 -24.71 -18.19 0.71
C PRO A 351 -24.41 -16.83 0.05
N LEU A 352 -23.19 -16.33 0.21
CA LEU A 352 -22.68 -15.20 -0.58
C LEU A 352 -22.51 -15.59 -2.05
#